data_AF-A0A932SIW2-F1
#
_entry.id   AF-A0A932SIW2-F1
#
_cell.length_a   1.000
_cell.length_b   1.000
_cell.length_c   1.000
_cell.angle_alpha   90.00
_cell.angle_beta   90.00
_cell.angle_gamma   90.00
#
_symmetry.space_group_name_H-M   'P 1'
#
loop_
_entity.id
_entity.type
_entity.pdbx_description
1 polymer ?
#
loop_
_entity_poly.entity_id
_entity_poly.type
_entity_poly.pdbx_seq_one_letter_code
_entity_poly.pdbx_strand_id
1 'polypeptide(L)' 'MLIKKKVREFVHASKFRISKEALPALEEATRMILRKAMSYSKPYKTVRSVEIFLALRPTDPEKSKTKKRRAAPA' A
#
# COMPACT_ATOMS: atom_id res chain seq x y z
N MET A 1 -5.38 -6.65 -13.63
CA MET A 1 -6.70 -7.08 -13.09
C MET A 1 -6.46 -8.30 -12.22
N LEU A 2 -6.98 -8.35 -10.99
CA LEU A 2 -6.76 -9.50 -10.11
C LEU A 2 -7.51 -10.72 -10.67
N ILE A 3 -6.88 -11.89 -10.65
CA ILE A 3 -7.54 -13.12 -11.08
C ILE A 3 -8.51 -13.53 -9.98
N LYS A 4 -9.79 -13.13 -10.11
CA LYS A 4 -10.86 -13.38 -9.13
C LYS A 4 -10.94 -14.84 -8.68
N LYS A 5 -10.67 -15.77 -9.60
CA LYS A 5 -10.64 -17.21 -9.31
C LYS A 5 -9.58 -17.57 -8.25
N LYS A 6 -8.34 -17.11 -8.43
CA LYS A 6 -7.24 -17.37 -7.48
C LYS A 6 -7.49 -16.76 -6.11
N VAL A 7 -8.08 -15.56 -6.06
CA VAL A 7 -8.45 -14.91 -4.79
C VAL A 7 -9.51 -15.74 -4.05
N ARG A 8 -10.54 -16.21 -4.78
CA ARG A 8 -11.58 -17.07 -4.20
C ARG A 8 -11.01 -18.40 -3.71
N GLU A 9 -10.17 -19.06 -4.51
CA GLU A 9 -9.51 -20.31 -4.15
C GLU A 9 -8.68 -20.16 -2.87
N PHE A 10 -7.89 -19.09 -2.75
CA PHE A 10 -7.09 -18.79 -1.56
C PHE A 10 -7.95 -18.59 -0.30
N VAL A 11 -9.04 -17.82 -0.40
CA VAL A 11 -9.95 -17.56 0.72
C VAL A 11 -10.69 -18.83 1.14
N HIS A 12 -11.16 -19.62 0.17
CA HIS A 12 -11.84 -20.89 0.44
C HIS A 12 -10.91 -21.94 1.06
N ALA A 13 -9.65 -22.02 0.61
CA ALA A 13 -8.64 -22.90 1.20
C ALA A 13 -8.42 -22.60 2.70
N SER A 14 -8.60 -21.33 3.08
CA SER A 14 -8.51 -20.86 4.47
C SER A 14 -9.82 -21.07 5.27
N LYS A 15 -10.83 -21.77 4.71
CA LYS A 15 -12.18 -21.97 5.28
C LYS A 15 -13.01 -20.70 5.44
N PHE A 16 -12.69 -19.63 4.70
CA PHE A 16 -13.46 -18.39 4.70
C PHE A 16 -14.33 -18.26 3.44
N ARG A 17 -15.29 -17.32 3.47
CA ARG A 17 -16.11 -16.91 2.32
C ARG A 17 -15.82 -15.45 2.00
N ILE A 18 -15.82 -15.10 0.72
CA ILE A 18 -15.63 -13.72 0.25
C ILE A 18 -16.95 -13.15 -0.30
N SER A 19 -17.33 -11.95 0.14
CA SER A 19 -18.52 -11.27 -0.36
C SER A 19 -18.31 -10.76 -1.80
N LYS A 20 -19.39 -10.48 -2.51
CA LYS A 20 -19.32 -9.95 -3.89
C LYS A 20 -18.62 -8.59 -3.94
N GLU A 21 -18.79 -7.77 -2.91
CA GLU A 21 -18.25 -6.41 -2.78
C GLU A 21 -16.77 -6.39 -2.37
N ALA A 22 -16.29 -7.44 -1.72
CA ALA A 22 -14.89 -7.52 -1.28
C ALA A 22 -13.91 -7.64 -2.45
N LEU A 23 -14.31 -8.18 -3.60
CA LEU A 23 -13.44 -8.28 -4.78
C LEU A 23 -13.08 -6.90 -5.37
N PRO A 24 -14.05 -6.00 -5.66
CA PRO A 24 -13.75 -4.62 -6.02
C PRO A 24 -12.91 -3.88 -4.96
N ALA A 25 -13.24 -4.05 -3.68
CA ALA A 25 -12.50 -3.40 -2.60
C ALA A 25 -11.02 -3.85 -2.55
N LEU A 26 -10.77 -5.15 -2.78
CA LEU A 26 -9.42 -5.70 -2.86
C LEU A 26 -8.63 -5.15 -4.06
N GLU A 27 -9.28 -4.98 -5.21
CA GLU A 27 -8.65 -4.35 -6.37
C GLU A 27 -8.24 -2.90 -6.07
N GLU A 28 -9.11 -2.14 -5.40
CA GLU A 28 -8.81 -0.76 -5.04
C GLU A 28 -7.71 -0.67 -3.98
N ALA A 29 -7.73 -1.53 -2.96
CA ALA A 29 -6.65 -1.63 -1.98
C ALA A 29 -5.29 -1.94 -2.64
N THR A 30 -5.28 -2.86 -3.60
CA THR A 30 -4.06 -3.20 -4.36
C THR A 30 -3.56 -2.00 -5.17
N ARG A 31 -4.46 -1.23 -5.79
CA ARG A 31 -4.09 0.01 -6.51
C ARG A 31 -3.51 1.05 -5.57
N MET A 32 -4.07 1.22 -4.37
CA MET A 32 -3.53 2.15 -3.37
C MET A 32 -2.11 1.77 -2.95
N ILE A 33 -1.86 0.49 -2.68
CA ILE A 33 -0.52 -0.03 -2.34
C ILE A 33 0.46 0.23 -3.48
N LEU A 34 0.08 -0.09 -4.72
CA LEU A 34 0.93 0.13 -5.89
C LEU A 34 1.22 1.62 -6.12
N ARG A 35 0.23 2.50 -5.96
CA ARG A 35 0.45 3.97 -6.04
C ARG A 35 1.46 4.45 -5.02
N LYS A 36 1.34 3.99 -3.77
CA LYS A 36 2.29 4.32 -2.71
C LYS A 36 3.68 3.73 -2.99
N ALA A 37 3.76 2.49 -3.47
CA ALA A 37 5.04 1.88 -3.87
C ALA A 37 5.71 2.63 -5.03
N MET A 38 4.93 3.06 -6.03
CA MET A 38 5.40 3.90 -7.14
C MET A 38 5.93 5.26 -6.68
N SER A 39 5.49 5.77 -5.53
CA SER A 39 6.05 7.01 -4.97
C SER A 39 7.48 6.80 -4.45
N TYR A 40 7.80 5.60 -3.95
CA TYR A 40 9.13 5.23 -3.47
C TYR A 40 10.08 4.79 -4.59
N SER A 41 9.56 4.35 -5.75
CA SER A 41 10.39 3.86 -6.85
C SER A 41 10.95 4.97 -7.77
N LYS A 42 10.73 6.25 -7.46
CA LYS A 42 11.35 7.37 -8.18
C LYS A 42 12.80 7.54 -7.69
N PRO A 43 13.83 7.58 -8.57
CA PRO A 43 13.79 7.79 -10.03
C PRO A 43 13.81 6.53 -10.91
N TYR A 44 13.98 5.34 -10.33
CA TYR A 44 14.22 4.10 -11.07
C TYR A 44 13.03 3.59 -11.89
N LYS A 45 11.80 4.13 -11.67
CA LYS A 45 10.56 3.76 -12.37
C LYS A 45 10.24 2.25 -12.35
N THR A 46 10.87 1.50 -11.44
CA THR A 46 10.67 0.06 -11.26
C THR A 46 10.21 -0.17 -9.83
N VAL A 47 9.02 -0.75 -9.65
CA VAL A 47 8.53 -1.17 -8.33
C VAL A 47 9.13 -2.54 -8.02
N ARG A 48 10.00 -2.62 -7.01
CA ARG A 48 10.55 -3.88 -6.50
C ARG A 48 9.80 -4.28 -5.23
N SER A 49 10.14 -5.45 -4.70
CA SER A 49 9.55 -5.97 -3.46
C SER A 49 9.75 -5.01 -2.28
N VAL A 50 10.90 -4.35 -2.19
CA VAL A 50 11.23 -3.40 -1.12
C VAL A 50 10.25 -2.22 -1.09
N GLU A 51 9.91 -1.64 -2.24
CA GLU A 51 8.96 -0.52 -2.32
C GLU A 51 7.53 -0.93 -1.97
N ILE A 52 7.14 -2.17 -2.27
CA ILE A 52 5.84 -2.73 -1.85
C ILE A 52 5.79 -2.87 -0.32
N PHE A 53 6.84 -3.41 0.30
CA PHE A 53 6.90 -3.52 1.77
C PHE A 53 6.94 -2.14 2.44
N LEU A 54 7.64 -1.17 1.86
CA LEU A 54 7.61 0.23 2.34
C LEU A 54 6.21 0.85 2.23
N ALA A 55 5.48 0.55 1.17
CA ALA A 55 4.10 1.03 1.01
C ALA A 55 3.14 0.47 2.07
N LEU A 56 3.35 -0.78 2.49
CA LEU A 56 2.54 -1.42 3.52
C LEU A 56 2.84 -0.93 4.94
N ARG A 57 4.00 -0.31 5.18
CA ARG A 57 4.31 0.23 6.51
C ARG A 57 3.31 1.35 6.84
N PRO A 58 2.75 1.36 8.06
CA PRO A 58 2.00 2.50 8.55
C PRO A 58 2.92 3.72 8.45
N THR A 59 2.47 4.73 7.73
CA THR A 59 3.10 6.05 7.75
C THR A 59 2.74 6.63 9.11
N ASP A 60 3.61 6.46 10.11
CA ASP A 60 3.50 7.20 11.36
C ASP A 60 3.39 8.69 11.02
N PRO A 61 2.33 9.40 11.46
CA PRO A 61 2.21 10.84 11.25
C PRO A 61 3.24 11.65 12.08
N GLU A 62 4.23 11.03 12.71
CA GLU A 62 5.05 11.64 13.75
C GLU A 62 6.43 12.17 13.29
N LYS A 63 6.66 12.40 11.99
CA LYS A 63 7.90 13.07 11.52
C LYS A 63 7.70 14.24 10.58
N SER A 64 6.50 14.82 10.52
CA SER A 64 6.23 16.01 9.71
C SER A 64 6.17 17.33 10.50
N LYS A 65 6.54 17.35 11.79
CA LYS A 65 6.51 18.58 12.62
C LYS A 65 7.83 19.07 13.21
N THR A 66 8.99 18.48 12.89
CA THR A 66 10.28 18.91 13.51
C THR A 66 11.24 19.66 12.59
N LYS A 67 10.85 20.03 11.36
CA LYS A 67 11.70 20.85 10.47
C LYS A 67 11.14 22.24 10.13
N LYS A 68 10.37 22.84 11.05
CA LYS A 68 9.88 24.23 10.91
C LYS A 68 10.12 25.13 12.13
N ARG A 69 11.01 24.74 13.06
CA ARG A 69 11.34 25.51 14.28
C ARG A 69 12.83 25.81 14.49
N ARG A 70 13.64 25.78 13.41
CA ARG A 70 14.97 26.43 13.42
C ARG A 70 15.00 27.55 12.37
N ALA A 71 14.07 28.48 12.50
CA ALA A 71 14.32 29.86 12.10
C ALA A 71 14.56 30.62 13.42
N ALA A 72 15.75 31.22 13.53
CA ALA A 72 16.19 32.13 14.60
C ALA A 72 15.26 33.37 14.68
N PRO A 73 15.44 34.36 15.60
CA PRO A 73 16.54 34.60 16.56
C PRO A 73 16.08 35.07 17.96
N ALA A 74 17.04 35.26 18.88
CA ALA A 74 16.99 36.24 19.95
C ALA A 74 18.35 36.95 20.00
#